data_AF-K4GE78-F1
#
_entry.id   AF-K4GE78-F1
#
_cell.length_a   1.000
_cell.length_b   1.000
_cell.length_c   1.000
_cell.angle_alpha   90.00
_cell.angle_beta   90.00
_cell.angle_gamma   90.00
#
_symmetry.space_group_name_H-M   'P 1'
#
loop_
_entity.id
_entity.type
_entity.pdbx_description
1 polymer ?
#
loop_
_entity_poly.entity_id
_entity_poly.type
_entity_poly.pdbx_seq_one_letter_code
_entity_poly.pdbx_strand_id
1 'polypeptide(L)'
;MAQALRSIVVNTPSPMSFVGGLPFDPSLFSQAQCECSPEVQNFKETIQQLEGRLVRQDHQIRELIAKMETQNTHMGNLKRTIRNLEEKITEMEAQQCNGIFIWKIENFSVYLKAQEEERPVVIHSPGFYTGKPGYKLCLRLHIQLPNAQRCANYISLFVHTMQGVHDSHLPWPFQGTIRLSILDQSEGSPRHNHEEVMDTKPELLAF
;
A
#
# COMPACT_ATOMS: atom_id res chain seq x y z
N MET A 1 20.88 -47.96 -2.22
CA MET A 1 19.72 -48.79 -2.62
C MET A 1 19.37 -48.45 -4.04
N ALA A 2 19.46 -49.45 -4.91
CA ALA A 2 19.23 -49.37 -6.33
C ALA A 2 17.73 -49.22 -6.64
N GLN A 3 17.38 -48.54 -7.73
CA GLN A 3 16.33 -49.01 -8.64
C GLN A 3 16.47 -48.35 -10.01
N ALA A 4 16.28 -49.19 -11.02
CA ALA A 4 16.74 -49.04 -12.38
C ALA A 4 15.79 -48.23 -13.27
N LEU A 5 16.37 -47.40 -14.14
CA LEU A 5 15.72 -46.85 -15.32
C LEU A 5 15.51 -47.99 -16.33
N ARG A 6 14.26 -48.39 -16.57
CA ARG A 6 13.91 -49.27 -17.69
C ARG A 6 13.50 -48.42 -18.88
N SER A 7 14.39 -48.35 -19.87
CA SER A 7 14.13 -47.91 -21.23
C SER A 7 13.10 -48.84 -21.89
N ILE A 8 11.97 -48.30 -22.34
CA ILE A 8 11.02 -49.03 -23.19
C ILE A 8 11.45 -48.81 -24.64
N VAL A 9 11.88 -49.92 -25.27
CA VAL A 9 12.20 -50.03 -26.69
C VAL A 9 10.89 -50.08 -27.48
N VAL A 10 10.76 -49.21 -28.48
CA VAL A 10 9.65 -49.23 -29.44
C VAL A 10 9.95 -50.30 -30.48
N ASN A 11 9.18 -51.39 -30.48
CA ASN A 11 9.22 -52.38 -31.55
C ASN A 11 8.43 -51.85 -32.76
N THR A 12 9.12 -51.59 -33.86
CA THR A 12 8.52 -51.43 -35.19
C THR A 12 8.02 -52.80 -35.69
N PRO A 13 6.77 -52.94 -36.15
CA PRO A 13 6.34 -54.18 -36.79
C PRO A 13 6.95 -54.29 -38.19
N SER A 14 7.43 -55.49 -38.50
CA SER A 14 7.99 -55.89 -39.81
C SER A 14 6.96 -55.74 -40.94
N PRO A 15 7.38 -55.41 -42.18
CA PRO A 15 6.46 -55.30 -43.30
C PRO A 15 5.97 -56.70 -43.71
N MET A 16 4.67 -56.95 -43.56
CA MET A 16 4.04 -58.13 -44.16
C MET A 16 3.89 -57.92 -45.67
N SER A 17 4.43 -58.88 -46.42
CA SER A 17 4.31 -59.03 -47.86
C SER A 17 2.84 -59.21 -48.27
N PHE A 18 2.36 -58.30 -49.12
CA PHE A 18 1.07 -58.41 -49.81
C PHE A 18 1.12 -59.56 -50.83
N VAL A 19 0.24 -60.55 -50.66
CA VAL A 19 -0.06 -61.55 -51.71
C VAL A 19 -1.57 -61.63 -51.85
N GLY A 20 -2.04 -61.41 -53.08
CA GLY A 20 -3.38 -61.82 -53.54
C GLY A 20 -4.42 -60.72 -53.55
N GLY A 21 -4.63 -60.11 -54.72
CA GLY A 21 -5.74 -59.21 -54.97
C GLY A 21 -7.08 -59.94 -55.10
N LEU A 22 -8.12 -59.33 -54.53
CA LEU A 22 -9.52 -59.50 -54.94
C LEU A 22 -10.11 -58.10 -55.13
N PRO A 23 -11.06 -57.91 -56.06
CA PRO A 23 -11.40 -56.60 -56.57
C PRO A 23 -12.15 -55.78 -55.53
N PHE A 24 -11.83 -54.48 -55.47
CA PHE A 24 -12.66 -53.48 -54.82
C PHE A 24 -14.04 -53.47 -55.50
N ASP A 25 -15.10 -53.67 -54.70
CA ASP A 25 -16.48 -53.42 -55.12
C ASP A 25 -16.94 -52.07 -54.56
N PRO A 26 -17.03 -51.02 -55.39
CA PRO A 26 -17.42 -49.68 -54.96
C PRO A 26 -18.91 -49.55 -54.61
N SER A 27 -19.72 -50.60 -54.79
CA SER A 27 -21.18 -50.53 -54.67
C SER A 27 -21.73 -50.79 -53.26
N LEU A 28 -20.90 -51.16 -52.29
CA LEU A 28 -21.30 -51.38 -50.88
C LEU A 28 -21.23 -50.13 -50.00
N PHE A 29 -20.73 -49.00 -50.52
CA PHE A 29 -20.84 -47.70 -49.86
C PHE A 29 -22.02 -46.89 -50.41
N SER A 30 -23.18 -47.54 -50.54
CA SER A 30 -24.43 -46.80 -50.62
C SER A 30 -24.63 -46.10 -49.28
N GLN A 31 -24.87 -44.80 -49.34
CA GLN A 31 -25.00 -43.88 -48.22
C GLN A 31 -25.79 -44.51 -47.06
N ALA A 32 -25.09 -45.00 -46.04
CA ALA A 32 -25.67 -45.11 -44.72
C ALA A 32 -25.82 -43.67 -44.20
N GLN A 33 -26.86 -42.97 -44.66
CA GLN A 33 -27.47 -41.93 -43.86
C GLN A 33 -27.98 -42.63 -42.60
N CYS A 34 -27.17 -42.58 -41.55
CA CYS A 34 -27.61 -42.92 -40.22
C CYS A 34 -28.72 -41.91 -39.89
N GLU A 35 -29.99 -42.32 -40.03
CA GLU A 35 -31.10 -41.58 -39.45
C GLU A 35 -30.88 -41.59 -37.94
N CYS A 36 -30.39 -40.48 -37.41
CA CYS A 36 -30.31 -40.28 -35.97
C CYS A 36 -31.72 -40.44 -35.39
N SER A 37 -31.85 -41.21 -34.31
CA SER A 37 -33.11 -41.28 -33.58
C SER A 37 -33.51 -39.86 -33.14
N PRO A 38 -34.82 -39.55 -33.02
CA PRO A 38 -35.28 -38.23 -32.60
C PRO A 38 -34.67 -37.77 -31.27
N GLU A 39 -34.30 -38.70 -30.37
CA GLU A 39 -33.56 -38.36 -29.16
C GLU A 39 -32.15 -37.82 -29.45
N VAL A 40 -31.41 -38.44 -30.38
CA VAL A 40 -30.06 -38.00 -30.76
C VAL A 40 -30.09 -36.62 -31.42
N GLN A 41 -31.11 -36.35 -32.23
CA GLN A 41 -31.31 -35.03 -32.83
C GLN A 41 -31.64 -33.96 -31.78
N ASN A 42 -32.47 -34.30 -30.78
CA ASN A 42 -32.80 -33.41 -29.66
C ASN A 42 -31.57 -33.10 -28.78
N PHE A 43 -30.74 -34.11 -28.50
CA PHE A 43 -29.48 -33.92 -27.78
C PHE A 43 -28.52 -33.00 -28.54
N LYS A 44 -28.41 -33.17 -29.86
CA LYS A 44 -27.59 -32.31 -30.72
C LYS A 44 -28.02 -30.85 -30.67
N GLU A 45 -29.32 -30.59 -30.73
CA GLU A 45 -29.87 -29.23 -30.60
C GLU A 45 -29.61 -28.62 -29.22
N THR A 46 -29.74 -29.43 -28.15
CA THR A 46 -29.45 -28.99 -26.79
C THR A 46 -27.97 -28.65 -26.61
N ILE A 47 -27.06 -29.46 -27.17
CA ILE A 47 -25.61 -29.19 -27.13
C ILE A 47 -25.31 -27.87 -27.84
N GLN A 48 -25.83 -27.65 -29.05
CA GLN A 48 -25.65 -26.39 -29.79
C GLN A 48 -26.17 -25.18 -29.00
N GLN A 49 -27.30 -25.33 -28.31
CA GLN A 49 -27.84 -24.26 -27.46
C GLN A 49 -26.92 -23.95 -26.27
N LEU A 50 -26.37 -24.99 -25.61
CA LEU A 50 -25.44 -24.85 -24.50
C LEU A 50 -24.10 -24.26 -24.93
N GLU A 51 -23.56 -24.69 -26.07
CA GLU A 51 -22.36 -24.09 -26.68
C GLU A 51 -22.57 -22.60 -26.95
N GLY A 52 -23.72 -22.22 -27.51
CA GLY A 52 -24.07 -20.82 -27.72
C GLY A 52 -24.18 -20.02 -26.42
N ARG A 53 -24.71 -20.62 -25.34
CA ARG A 53 -24.75 -20.00 -24.01
C ARG A 53 -23.36 -19.84 -23.41
N LEU A 54 -22.51 -20.86 -23.54
CA LEU A 54 -21.13 -20.85 -23.04
C LEU A 54 -20.33 -19.73 -23.68
N VAL A 55 -20.40 -19.57 -25.00
CA VAL A 55 -19.72 -18.48 -25.73
C VAL A 55 -20.20 -17.11 -25.26
N ARG A 56 -21.52 -16.93 -25.04
CA ARG A 56 -22.05 -15.65 -24.51
C ARG A 56 -21.55 -15.36 -23.10
N GLN A 57 -21.54 -16.35 -22.21
CA GLN A 57 -21.02 -16.19 -20.85
C GLN A 57 -19.52 -15.89 -20.84
N ASP A 58 -18.74 -16.59 -21.66
CA ASP A 58 -17.30 -16.40 -21.81
C ASP A 58 -16.98 -14.97 -22.33
N HIS A 59 -17.79 -14.46 -23.25
CA HIS A 59 -17.72 -13.05 -23.67
C HIS A 59 -18.04 -12.09 -22.51
N GLN A 60 -19.12 -12.31 -21.77
CA GLN A 60 -19.47 -11.48 -20.60
C GLN A 60 -18.37 -11.48 -19.54
N ILE A 61 -17.74 -12.62 -19.27
CA ILE A 61 -16.61 -12.73 -18.34
C ILE A 61 -15.45 -11.85 -18.81
N ARG A 62 -15.08 -11.92 -20.09
CA ARG A 62 -14.02 -11.07 -20.66
C ARG A 62 -14.33 -9.58 -20.53
N GLU A 63 -15.56 -9.17 -20.82
CA GLU A 63 -15.97 -7.76 -20.66
C GLU A 63 -15.91 -7.30 -19.20
N LEU A 64 -16.34 -8.14 -18.27
CA LEU A 64 -16.30 -7.84 -16.84
C LEU A 64 -14.85 -7.74 -16.34
N ILE A 65 -13.95 -8.60 -16.81
CA ILE A 65 -12.51 -8.51 -16.50
C ILE A 65 -11.95 -7.18 -17.00
N ALA A 66 -12.18 -6.81 -18.25
CA ALA A 66 -11.69 -5.54 -18.80
C ALA A 66 -12.24 -4.31 -18.04
N LYS A 67 -13.54 -4.35 -17.65
CA LYS A 67 -14.15 -3.31 -16.82
C LYS A 67 -13.52 -3.25 -15.43
N MET A 68 -13.30 -4.39 -14.79
CA MET A 68 -12.66 -4.49 -13.48
C MET A 68 -11.23 -3.94 -13.51
N GLU A 69 -10.44 -4.29 -14.53
CA GLU A 69 -9.07 -3.79 -14.71
C GLU A 69 -9.04 -2.27 -14.90
N THR A 70 -9.97 -1.74 -15.70
CA THR A 70 -10.12 -0.30 -15.92
C THR A 70 -10.49 0.43 -14.62
N GLN A 71 -11.47 -0.09 -13.87
CA GLN A 71 -11.87 0.46 -12.57
C GLN A 71 -10.72 0.40 -11.56
N ASN A 72 -9.96 -0.69 -11.51
CA ASN A 72 -8.84 -0.83 -10.59
C ASN A 72 -7.71 0.17 -10.91
N THR A 73 -7.45 0.41 -12.19
CA THR A 73 -6.51 1.45 -12.65
C THR A 73 -6.99 2.85 -12.25
N HIS A 74 -8.27 3.14 -12.45
CA HIS A 74 -8.86 4.41 -12.04
C HIS A 74 -8.79 4.62 -10.52
N MET A 75 -9.10 3.59 -9.74
CA MET A 75 -8.98 3.60 -8.27
C MET A 75 -7.53 3.86 -7.82
N GLY A 76 -6.55 3.22 -8.46
CA GLY A 76 -5.14 3.46 -8.19
C GLY A 76 -4.72 4.91 -8.48
N ASN A 77 -5.21 5.48 -9.57
CA ASN A 77 -4.96 6.88 -9.93
C ASN A 77 -5.60 7.85 -8.93
N LEU A 78 -6.86 7.62 -8.55
CA LEU A 78 -7.56 8.44 -7.55
C LEU A 78 -6.83 8.41 -6.21
N LYS A 79 -6.43 7.23 -5.72
CA LYS A 79 -5.65 7.09 -4.48
C LYS A 79 -4.35 7.89 -4.53
N ARG A 80 -3.64 7.88 -5.66
CA ARG A 80 -2.42 8.68 -5.85
C ARG A 80 -2.71 10.18 -5.81
N THR A 81 -3.77 10.62 -6.48
CA THR A 81 -4.18 12.03 -6.47
C THR A 81 -4.55 12.49 -5.07
N ILE A 82 -5.31 11.69 -4.31
CA ILE A 82 -5.67 11.98 -2.92
C ILE A 82 -4.41 12.18 -2.08
N ARG A 83 -3.47 11.22 -2.11
CA ARG A 83 -2.21 11.34 -1.37
C ARG A 83 -1.44 12.61 -1.73
N ASN A 84 -1.34 12.93 -3.02
CA ASN A 84 -0.64 14.14 -3.47
C ASN A 84 -1.34 15.43 -3.01
N LEU A 85 -2.67 15.42 -2.90
CA LEU A 85 -3.44 16.56 -2.39
C LEU A 85 -3.28 16.70 -0.88
N GLU A 86 -3.32 15.59 -0.13
CA GLU A 86 -3.05 15.56 1.31
C GLU A 86 -1.66 16.14 1.62
N GLU A 87 -0.62 15.69 0.90
CA GLU A 87 0.74 16.21 1.03
C GLU A 87 0.82 17.73 0.77
N LYS A 88 0.12 18.22 -0.27
CA LYS A 88 0.06 19.65 -0.59
C LYS A 88 -0.66 20.45 0.48
N ILE A 89 -1.76 19.92 1.04
CA ILE A 89 -2.50 20.57 2.13
C ILE A 89 -1.59 20.68 3.36
N THR A 90 -0.94 19.59 3.77
CA THR A 90 0.00 19.60 4.90
C THR A 90 1.14 20.58 4.68
N GLU A 91 1.70 20.65 3.47
CA GLU A 91 2.74 21.62 3.14
C GLU A 91 2.24 23.08 3.18
N MET A 92 1.01 23.33 2.73
CA MET A 92 0.39 24.65 2.80
C MET A 92 0.09 25.08 4.24
N GLU A 93 -0.39 24.16 5.09
CA GLU A 93 -0.64 24.41 6.51
C GLU A 93 0.68 24.71 7.24
N ALA A 94 1.72 23.93 6.97
CA ALA A 94 3.06 24.14 7.53
C ALA A 94 3.60 25.55 7.27
N GLN A 95 3.33 26.11 6.09
CA GLN A 95 3.79 27.44 5.69
C GLN A 95 3.04 28.59 6.38
N GLN A 96 1.89 28.33 6.99
CA GLN A 96 1.08 29.38 7.66
C GLN A 96 1.54 29.69 9.08
N CYS A 97 2.39 28.86 9.68
CA CYS A 97 2.79 28.99 11.09
C CYS A 97 3.66 30.22 11.38
N ASN A 98 4.46 30.69 10.41
CA ASN A 98 5.34 31.86 10.58
C ASN A 98 6.17 31.84 11.88
N GLY A 99 6.72 30.66 12.24
CA GLY A 99 7.50 30.47 13.46
C GLY A 99 6.70 30.27 14.74
N ILE A 100 5.37 30.39 14.72
CA ILE A 100 4.49 30.08 15.85
C ILE A 100 3.69 28.83 15.52
N PHE A 101 3.98 27.74 16.21
CA PHE A 101 3.31 26.46 16.00
C PHE A 101 2.63 25.96 17.28
N ILE A 102 1.37 25.55 17.16
CA ILE A 102 0.60 24.97 18.25
C ILE A 102 0.33 23.51 17.91
N TRP A 103 0.93 22.61 18.68
CA TRP A 103 0.70 21.18 18.54
C TRP A 103 -0.37 20.70 19.53
N LYS A 104 -1.57 20.43 19.01
CA LYS A 104 -2.62 19.79 19.79
C LYS A 104 -2.46 18.27 19.71
N ILE A 105 -2.24 17.63 20.85
CA ILE A 105 -2.22 16.18 20.97
C ILE A 105 -3.58 15.73 21.50
N GLU A 106 -4.34 15.06 20.66
CA GLU A 106 -5.66 14.53 21.03
C GLU A 106 -5.56 13.12 21.61
N ASN A 107 -6.58 12.71 22.37
CA ASN A 107 -6.66 11.36 22.96
C ASN A 107 -5.40 10.95 23.76
N PHE A 108 -4.85 11.88 24.54
CA PHE A 108 -3.58 11.69 25.25
C PHE A 108 -3.59 10.48 26.21
N SER A 109 -4.77 10.08 26.70
CA SER A 109 -4.96 8.87 27.52
C SER A 109 -4.49 7.58 26.86
N VAL A 110 -4.54 7.48 25.52
CA VAL A 110 -4.03 6.31 24.78
C VAL A 110 -2.52 6.18 24.95
N TYR A 111 -1.81 7.29 24.98
CA TYR A 111 -0.36 7.32 25.17
C TYR A 111 0.02 6.99 26.62
N LEU A 112 -0.74 7.50 27.60
CA LEU A 112 -0.54 7.15 29.00
C LEU A 112 -0.74 5.66 29.25
N LYS A 113 -1.82 5.08 28.68
CA LYS A 113 -2.05 3.64 28.78
C LYS A 113 -0.93 2.81 28.14
N ALA A 114 -0.41 3.25 26.98
CA ALA A 114 0.73 2.59 26.36
C ALA A 114 1.98 2.64 27.25
N GLN A 115 2.23 3.78 27.90
CA GLN A 115 3.33 3.94 28.85
C GLN A 115 3.18 3.03 30.09
N GLU A 116 1.96 2.89 30.63
CA GLU A 116 1.65 1.98 31.75
C GLU A 116 1.88 0.50 31.39
N GLU A 117 1.61 0.13 30.14
CA GLU A 117 1.91 -1.19 29.58
C GLU A 117 3.40 -1.36 29.20
N GLU A 118 4.27 -0.46 29.68
CA GLU A 118 5.71 -0.41 29.41
C GLU A 118 6.07 -0.32 27.91
N ARG A 119 5.14 0.20 27.08
CA ARG A 119 5.40 0.42 25.65
C ARG A 119 5.98 1.82 25.43
N PRO A 120 7.11 1.95 24.70
CA PRO A 120 7.71 3.24 24.44
C PRO A 120 6.76 4.11 23.60
N VAL A 121 6.58 5.37 24.00
CA VAL A 121 5.75 6.33 23.26
C VAL A 121 6.62 7.42 22.68
N VAL A 122 6.64 7.47 21.35
CA VAL A 122 7.30 8.52 20.57
C VAL A 122 6.33 9.00 19.50
N ILE A 123 6.00 10.28 19.51
CA ILE A 123 5.13 10.90 18.49
C ILE A 123 5.80 12.13 17.89
N HIS A 124 5.45 12.44 16.63
CA HIS A 124 5.96 13.60 15.90
C HIS A 124 4.80 14.53 15.57
N SER A 125 5.05 15.85 15.64
CA SER A 125 4.12 16.83 15.13
C SER A 125 4.19 16.88 13.59
N PRO A 126 3.17 17.46 12.93
CA PRO A 126 3.32 17.97 11.58
C PRO A 126 4.52 18.92 11.47
N GLY A 127 5.12 18.97 10.28
CA GLY A 127 6.16 19.94 9.99
C GLY A 127 5.58 21.36 9.92
N PHE A 128 6.35 22.35 10.33
CA PHE A 128 5.97 23.76 10.27
C PHE A 128 7.18 24.61 9.88
N TYR A 129 6.93 25.77 9.28
CA TYR A 129 7.99 26.68 8.87
C TYR A 129 8.20 27.81 9.87
N THR A 130 9.46 28.22 10.02
CA THR A 130 9.83 29.42 10.77
C THR A 130 9.39 30.72 10.09
N GLY A 131 9.07 30.67 8.78
CA GLY A 131 8.67 31.80 7.95
C GLY A 131 8.62 31.42 6.47
N LYS A 132 8.38 32.41 5.59
CA LYS A 132 8.36 32.24 4.13
C LYS A 132 9.23 33.32 3.45
N PRO A 133 10.50 33.02 3.09
CA PRO A 133 11.21 31.75 3.27
C PRO A 133 11.62 31.48 4.73
N GLY A 134 11.81 30.22 5.10
CA GLY A 134 12.19 29.81 6.45
C GLY A 134 12.52 28.32 6.55
N TYR A 135 13.05 27.89 7.70
CA TYR A 135 13.42 26.51 7.96
C TYR A 135 12.17 25.68 8.25
N LYS A 136 12.16 24.43 7.79
CA LYS A 136 11.11 23.47 8.15
C LYS A 136 11.54 22.71 9.41
N LEU A 137 10.70 22.73 10.44
CA LEU A 137 10.94 22.06 11.72
C LEU A 137 9.77 21.11 12.04
N CYS A 138 9.99 20.13 12.92
CA CYS A 138 8.92 19.42 13.61
C CYS A 138 9.29 19.18 15.07
N LEU A 139 8.28 18.89 15.89
CA LEU A 139 8.45 18.51 17.28
C LEU A 139 8.41 17.00 17.41
N ARG A 140 9.19 16.46 18.33
CA ARG A 140 9.14 15.05 18.72
C ARG A 140 8.93 14.94 20.22
N LEU A 141 7.86 14.26 20.62
CA LEU A 141 7.54 13.99 22.02
C LEU A 141 7.94 12.57 22.36
N HIS A 142 8.61 12.39 23.49
CA HIS A 142 8.84 11.10 24.13
C HIS A 142 8.18 11.12 25.50
N ILE A 143 7.38 10.10 25.78
CA ILE A 143 6.86 9.85 27.13
C ILE A 143 7.68 8.71 27.72
N GLN A 144 8.45 9.01 28.76
CA GLN A 144 9.38 8.06 29.34
C GLN A 144 8.64 7.00 30.16
N LEU A 145 9.15 5.77 30.15
CA LEU A 145 8.57 4.69 30.94
C LEU A 145 8.69 5.00 32.45
N PRO A 146 7.74 4.53 33.29
CA PRO A 146 7.77 4.79 34.72
C PRO A 146 9.01 4.17 35.41
N ASN A 147 9.58 3.13 34.80
CA ASN A 147 10.75 2.40 35.28
C ASN A 147 12.07 2.85 34.61
N ALA A 148 12.07 3.93 33.82
CA ALA A 148 13.26 4.40 33.13
C ALA A 148 14.38 4.82 34.11
N GLN A 149 15.61 4.34 33.89
CA GLN A 149 16.75 4.60 34.77
C GLN A 149 17.08 6.10 34.93
N ARG A 150 16.73 6.92 33.93
CA ARG A 150 16.81 8.39 33.96
C ARG A 150 15.49 8.95 33.46
N CYS A 151 15.03 10.05 34.07
CA CYS A 151 13.85 10.78 33.64
C CYS A 151 12.54 9.95 33.67
N ALA A 152 12.45 8.95 34.55
CA ALA A 152 11.17 8.29 34.84
C ALA A 152 10.10 9.33 35.20
N ASN A 153 8.92 9.22 34.57
CA ASN A 153 7.79 10.16 34.72
C ASN A 153 8.02 11.57 34.16
N TYR A 154 9.00 11.76 33.27
CA TYR A 154 9.15 13.00 32.51
C TYR A 154 8.65 12.82 31.08
N ILE A 155 8.26 13.96 30.50
CA ILE A 155 8.05 14.11 29.07
C ILE A 155 9.27 14.82 28.50
N SER A 156 9.84 14.27 27.43
CA SER A 156 10.94 14.91 26.70
C SER A 156 10.42 15.44 25.37
N LEU A 157 10.63 16.73 25.11
CA LEU A 157 10.23 17.40 23.88
C LEU A 157 11.48 17.82 23.12
N PHE A 158 11.55 17.46 21.84
CA PHE A 158 12.67 17.77 20.96
C PHE A 158 12.19 18.57 19.76
N VAL A 159 13.07 19.38 19.21
CA VAL A 159 12.87 20.10 17.95
C VAL A 159 13.81 19.49 16.93
N HIS A 160 13.26 19.07 15.79
CA HIS A 160 14.03 18.50 14.69
C HIS A 160 13.95 19.42 13.48
N THR A 161 15.07 19.60 12.80
CA THR A 161 15.11 20.19 11.46
C THR A 161 14.65 19.15 10.44
N MET A 162 13.80 19.57 9.50
CA MET A 162 13.37 18.79 8.35
C MET A 162 13.91 19.43 7.08
N GLN A 163 13.99 18.64 6.00
CA GLN A 163 14.29 19.20 4.69
C GLN A 163 13.15 20.15 4.25
N GLY A 164 13.48 21.43 4.10
CA GLY A 164 12.59 22.49 3.66
C GLY A 164 12.78 22.84 2.18
N VAL A 165 11.75 23.45 1.59
CA VAL A 165 11.79 23.90 0.18
C VAL A 165 12.79 25.03 -0.05
N HIS A 166 13.12 25.80 1.01
CA HIS A 166 13.96 26.99 0.92
C HIS A 166 15.40 26.77 1.42
N ASP A 167 15.78 25.54 1.77
CA ASP A 167 17.05 25.23 2.44
C ASP A 167 18.28 25.73 1.68
N SER A 168 18.23 25.75 0.34
CA SER A 168 19.30 26.25 -0.53
C SER A 168 19.58 27.76 -0.40
N HIS A 169 18.64 28.51 0.18
CA HIS A 169 18.73 29.97 0.33
C HIS A 169 18.88 30.40 1.78
N LEU A 170 18.87 29.46 2.73
CA LEU A 170 18.95 29.75 4.16
C LEU A 170 20.39 29.54 4.67
N PRO A 171 20.85 30.35 5.65
CA PRO A 171 22.14 30.13 6.27
C PRO A 171 22.14 28.83 7.09
N TRP A 172 23.26 28.12 7.10
CA TRP A 172 23.43 26.91 7.90
C TRP A 172 24.74 26.97 8.71
N PRO A 173 24.78 26.41 9.94
CA PRO A 173 23.69 25.74 10.65
C PRO A 173 22.58 26.71 11.08
N PHE A 174 21.40 26.16 11.45
CA PHE A 174 20.28 26.97 11.95
C PHE A 174 20.72 27.85 13.13
N GLN A 175 20.43 29.14 13.05
CA GLN A 175 20.70 30.11 14.11
C GLN A 175 19.40 30.84 14.51
N GLY A 176 19.05 30.76 15.78
CA GLY A 176 17.87 31.43 16.34
C GLY A 176 17.57 31.00 17.77
N THR A 177 16.53 31.61 18.32
CA THR A 177 15.98 31.28 19.64
C THR A 177 14.74 30.43 19.44
N ILE A 178 14.72 29.25 20.04
CA ILE A 178 13.55 28.37 20.08
C ILE A 178 12.91 28.49 21.46
N ARG A 179 11.59 28.61 21.47
CA ARG A 179 10.78 28.72 22.68
C ARG A 179 9.75 27.61 22.68
N LEU A 180 9.91 26.65 23.57
CA LEU A 180 8.99 25.54 23.76
C LEU A 180 8.10 25.82 24.94
N SER A 181 6.81 25.52 24.80
CA SER A 181 5.85 25.70 25.88
C SER A 181 4.84 24.56 25.93
N ILE A 182 4.61 24.03 27.13
CA ILE A 182 3.45 23.19 27.45
C ILE A 182 2.38 24.11 28.02
N LEU A 183 1.26 24.21 27.31
CA LEU A 183 0.18 25.14 27.65
C LEU A 183 -0.73 24.55 28.71
N ASP A 184 -0.94 25.30 29.80
CA ASP A 184 -1.93 24.97 30.82
C ASP A 184 -3.34 25.34 30.32
N GLN A 185 -4.22 24.34 30.30
CA GLN A 185 -5.61 24.48 29.86
C GLN A 185 -6.60 24.50 31.03
N SER A 186 -6.13 24.58 32.27
CA SER A 186 -7.00 24.68 33.44
C SER A 186 -7.89 25.93 33.40
N GLU A 187 -9.06 25.82 34.04
CA GLU A 187 -10.03 26.91 34.14
C GLU A 187 -9.61 27.98 35.18
N GLY A 188 -8.58 27.68 35.98
CA GLY A 188 -8.03 28.59 36.98
C GLY A 188 -7.22 29.72 36.37
N SER A 189 -7.29 30.90 36.99
CA SER A 189 -6.41 32.04 36.71
C SER A 189 -5.50 32.27 37.91
N PRO A 190 -4.18 32.46 37.71
CA PRO A 190 -3.47 32.47 36.43
C PRO A 190 -3.19 31.05 35.90
N ARG A 191 -3.18 30.91 34.57
CA ARG A 191 -2.67 29.70 33.90
C ARG A 191 -1.15 29.66 34.01
N HIS A 192 -0.61 28.48 34.30
CA HIS A 192 0.83 28.29 34.49
C HIS A 192 1.42 27.43 33.37
N ASN A 193 1.75 28.06 32.25
CA ASN A 193 2.47 27.38 31.17
C ASN A 193 3.89 27.02 31.63
N HIS A 194 4.35 25.82 31.26
CA HIS A 194 5.76 25.45 31.41
C HIS A 194 6.51 25.84 30.14
N GLU A 195 7.54 26.67 30.25
CA GLU A 195 8.25 27.24 29.11
C GLU A 195 9.76 27.05 29.25
N GLU A 196 10.40 26.71 28.13
CA GLU A 196 11.85 26.58 28.02
C GLU A 196 12.33 27.33 26.76
N VAL A 197 13.32 28.19 26.93
CA VAL A 197 13.93 28.98 25.86
C VAL A 197 15.34 28.46 25.61
N MET A 198 15.64 28.15 24.36
CA MET A 198 16.92 27.62 23.92
C MET A 198 17.46 28.47 22.79
N ASP A 199 18.67 29.00 22.95
CA ASP A 199 19.41 29.59 21.85
C ASP A 199 20.21 28.51 21.13
N THR A 200 20.16 28.51 19.80
CA THR A 200 21.03 27.66 18.99
C THR A 200 22.48 28.02 19.27
N LYS A 201 23.26 27.05 19.70
CA LYS A 201 24.71 27.19 19.83
C LYS A 201 25.33 26.39 18.70
N PRO A 202 25.88 27.02 17.64
CA PRO A 202 26.45 26.31 16.52
C PRO A 202 27.62 25.39 16.93
N GLU A 203 28.24 25.66 18.09
CA GLU A 203 29.29 24.84 18.72
C GLU A 203 28.76 23.53 19.35
N LEU A 204 27.48 23.50 19.75
CA LEU A 204 26.88 22.30 20.33
C LEU A 204 26.47 21.40 19.18
N LEU A 205 27.13 20.24 19.08
CA LEU A 205 26.67 19.12 18.26
C LEU A 205 25.35 18.59 18.83
N ALA A 206 24.26 19.27 18.51
CA ALA A 206 22.91 18.79 18.72
C ALA A 206 22.24 18.67 17.35
N PHE A 207 22.71 17.67 16.58
CA PHE A 207 22.02 17.10 15.41
C PHE A 207 22.30 15.60 15.38
#